data_AF-A0A7M3ZBW7-F1
#
_entry.id   AF-A0A7M3ZBW7-F1
#
_cell.length_a   1.000
_cell.length_b   1.000
_cell.length_c   1.000
_cell.angle_alpha   90.00
_cell.angle_beta   90.00
_cell.angle_gamma   90.00
#
_symmetry.space_group_name_H-M   'P 1'
#
loop_
_entity.id
_entity.type
_entity.pdbx_description
1 polymer ?
#
loop_
_entity_poly.entity_id
_entity_poly.type
_entity_poly.pdbx_seq_one_letter_code
_entity_poly.pdbx_strand_id
1 'polypeptide(L)'
;MSDINDTHGFPLVLHKDADPSSTGGVAVCGFSNVGMVGSIATSHVVKALGLQQLGTVIDYNFPPVALIQNEVPQHPVRVYQGEGIGVFTSDLQFPGHTDVQFAETVLDWFKEGGFDRLFVIDGIVTG
;
A
#
# COMPACT_ATOMS: atom_id res chain seq x y z
N MET A 1 2.11 22.11 27.71
CA MET A 1 1.66 20.83 27.12
C MET A 1 1.99 20.90 25.63
N SER A 2 3.27 20.83 25.33
CA SER A 2 3.75 20.56 23.97
C SER A 2 3.88 19.05 23.85
N ASP A 3 3.47 18.51 22.71
CA ASP A 3 4.19 17.49 21.92
C ASP A 3 3.26 17.23 20.71
N ILE A 4 3.30 18.15 19.75
CA ILE A 4 3.78 17.93 18.38
C ILE A 4 2.81 17.05 17.60
N ASN A 5 2.14 17.65 16.61
CA ASN A 5 1.55 16.94 15.47
C ASN A 5 2.61 16.00 14.91
N ASP A 6 2.52 14.72 15.26
CA ASP A 6 3.39 13.70 14.71
C ASP A 6 2.91 13.48 13.27
N THR A 7 3.56 14.20 12.36
CA THR A 7 3.22 14.27 10.93
C THR A 7 3.90 13.09 10.24
N HIS A 8 3.64 11.88 10.74
CA HIS A 8 4.23 10.64 10.23
C HIS A 8 3.15 9.75 9.64
N GLY A 9 3.53 9.01 8.58
CA GLY A 9 2.67 8.01 7.98
C GLY A 9 2.20 6.95 8.98
N PHE A 10 1.22 6.16 8.59
CA PHE A 10 0.77 5.01 9.36
C PHE A 10 1.90 3.97 9.51
N PRO A 11 2.00 3.27 10.64
CA PRO A 11 3.00 2.23 10.83
C PRO A 11 2.92 1.14 9.76
N LEU A 12 4.02 0.95 9.02
CA LEU A 12 4.21 -0.18 8.12
C LEU A 12 4.85 -1.34 8.89
N VAL A 13 4.12 -2.44 9.05
CA VAL A 13 4.60 -3.65 9.70
C VAL A 13 5.02 -4.66 8.65
N LEU A 14 6.31 -5.01 8.66
CA LEU A 14 6.89 -6.00 7.76
C LEU A 14 6.81 -7.40 8.38
N HIS A 15 6.72 -8.42 7.53
CA HIS A 15 6.91 -9.81 7.94
C HIS A 15 8.34 -10.02 8.45
N LYS A 16 8.54 -10.99 9.36
CA LYS A 16 9.84 -11.22 10.00
C LYS A 16 10.99 -11.52 9.03
N ASP A 17 10.64 -12.02 7.85
CA ASP A 17 11.58 -12.46 6.82
C ASP A 17 11.73 -11.40 5.70
N ALA A 18 11.11 -10.23 5.88
CA ALA A 18 11.17 -9.13 4.94
C ALA A 18 12.54 -8.45 4.98
N ASP A 19 13.14 -8.26 3.81
CA ASP A 19 14.32 -7.42 3.63
C ASP A 19 13.93 -6.12 2.91
N PRO A 20 13.64 -5.03 3.65
CA PRO A 20 13.31 -3.73 3.08
C PRO A 20 14.50 -3.02 2.42
N SER A 21 15.71 -3.61 2.42
CA SER A 21 16.87 -3.08 1.69
C SER A 21 17.12 -3.79 0.36
N SER A 22 16.44 -4.92 0.12
CA SER A 22 16.41 -5.61 -1.19
C SER A 22 15.49 -4.93 -2.21
N THR A 23 14.81 -3.86 -1.79
CA THR A 23 13.91 -3.03 -2.60
C THR A 23 14.69 -2.07 -3.48
N GLY A 24 14.18 -1.82 -4.68
CA GLY A 24 14.73 -0.89 -5.64
C GLY A 24 13.94 -0.94 -6.94
N GLY A 25 14.25 -0.07 -7.89
CA GLY A 25 13.54 -0.01 -9.17
C GLY A 25 12.17 0.66 -9.02
N VAL A 26 11.09 -0.02 -9.42
CA VAL A 26 9.79 0.62 -9.63
C VAL A 26 8.81 0.35 -8.48
N ALA A 27 8.22 1.42 -7.95
CA ALA A 27 7.06 1.35 -7.06
C ALA A 27 5.75 1.54 -7.86
N VAL A 28 4.76 0.70 -7.59
CA VAL A 28 3.41 0.78 -8.16
C VAL A 28 2.37 0.85 -7.05
N CYS A 29 1.48 1.83 -7.11
CA CYS A 29 0.41 2.02 -6.15
C CYS A 29 -0.96 1.91 -6.82
N GLY A 30 -1.94 1.38 -6.08
CA GLY A 30 -3.32 1.26 -6.55
C GLY A 30 -4.27 1.21 -5.36
N PHE A 31 -5.28 2.07 -5.39
CA PHE A 31 -6.19 2.27 -4.27
C PHE A 31 -7.65 2.04 -4.70
N SER A 32 -8.51 1.73 -3.74
CA SER A 32 -9.94 1.56 -3.98
C SER A 32 -10.66 2.91 -4.07
N ASN A 33 -10.60 3.53 -5.25
CA ASN A 33 -11.44 4.66 -5.62
C ASN A 33 -12.68 4.18 -6.41
N VAL A 34 -13.40 5.09 -7.08
CA VAL A 34 -14.58 4.77 -7.90
C VAL A 34 -14.20 3.77 -9.00
N GLY A 35 -14.82 2.58 -8.95
CA GLY A 35 -14.61 1.50 -9.94
C GLY A 35 -13.47 0.53 -9.62
N MET A 36 -12.76 0.70 -8.50
CA MET A 36 -11.70 -0.23 -8.01
C MET A 36 -10.57 -0.50 -9.03
N VAL A 37 -10.39 0.37 -10.02
CA VAL A 37 -9.42 0.15 -11.10
C VAL A 37 -8.00 0.03 -10.57
N GLY A 38 -7.61 0.91 -9.63
CA GLY A 38 -6.29 0.89 -9.00
C GLY A 38 -6.00 -0.45 -8.30
N SER A 39 -6.86 -0.87 -7.38
CA SER A 39 -6.64 -2.10 -6.60
C SER A 39 -6.76 -3.37 -7.46
N ILE A 40 -7.61 -3.39 -8.49
CA ILE A 40 -7.67 -4.50 -9.46
C ILE A 40 -6.36 -4.59 -10.27
N ALA A 41 -5.86 -3.46 -10.76
CA ALA A 41 -4.64 -3.41 -11.56
C ALA A 41 -3.42 -3.86 -10.75
N THR A 42 -3.24 -3.34 -9.53
CA THR A 42 -2.15 -3.76 -8.65
C THR A 42 -2.27 -5.22 -8.23
N SER A 43 -3.47 -5.69 -7.92
CA SER A 43 -3.70 -7.11 -7.60
C SER A 43 -3.38 -8.03 -8.78
N HIS A 44 -3.62 -7.57 -10.02
CA HIS A 44 -3.18 -8.27 -11.22
C HIS A 44 -1.65 -8.30 -11.36
N VAL A 45 -0.97 -7.17 -11.16
CA VAL A 45 0.50 -7.09 -11.19
C VAL A 45 1.14 -8.04 -10.17
N VAL A 46 0.63 -8.04 -8.93
CA VAL A 46 1.08 -8.96 -7.86
C VAL A 46 0.98 -10.41 -8.30
N LYS A 47 -0.17 -10.82 -8.85
CA LYS A 47 -0.40 -12.20 -9.32
C LYS A 47 0.46 -12.56 -10.51
N ALA A 48 0.56 -11.67 -11.51
CA ALA A 48 1.27 -11.92 -12.75
C ALA A 48 2.78 -12.07 -12.53
N LEU A 49 3.34 -11.36 -11.56
CA LEU A 49 4.76 -11.41 -11.20
C LEU A 49 5.07 -12.34 -10.01
N GLY A 50 4.06 -12.98 -9.42
CA GLY A 50 4.24 -13.87 -8.27
C GLY A 50 4.81 -13.19 -7.03
N LEU A 51 4.52 -11.90 -6.83
CA LEU A 51 5.10 -11.10 -5.75
C LEU A 51 4.66 -11.63 -4.38
N GLN A 52 5.59 -11.60 -3.43
CA GLN A 52 5.31 -12.00 -2.06
C GLN A 52 4.88 -10.79 -1.23
N GLN A 53 3.94 -11.00 -0.32
CA GLN A 53 3.53 -9.94 0.60
C GLN A 53 4.69 -9.68 1.55
N LEU A 54 5.17 -8.43 1.57
CA LEU A 54 6.25 -7.98 2.43
C LEU A 54 5.71 -7.51 3.79
N GLY A 55 4.53 -6.90 3.79
CA GLY A 55 3.99 -6.28 4.98
C GLY A 55 2.60 -5.69 4.81
N THR A 56 2.22 -4.90 5.81
CA THR A 56 0.87 -4.35 5.96
C THR A 56 0.94 -3.07 6.76
N VAL A 57 0.16 -2.08 6.36
CA VAL A 57 0.00 -0.84 7.13
C VAL A 57 -1.10 -1.04 8.16
N ILE A 58 -0.84 -0.68 9.41
CA ILE A 58 -1.80 -0.82 10.51
C ILE A 58 -2.12 0.55 11.12
N ASP A 59 -3.37 0.74 11.52
CA ASP A 59 -3.80 1.90 12.33
C ASP A 59 -5.02 1.52 13.17
N TYR A 60 -5.14 2.09 14.38
CA TYR A 60 -6.27 1.82 15.26
C TYR A 60 -7.61 2.36 14.74
N ASN A 61 -7.57 3.35 13.84
CA ASN A 61 -8.76 3.95 13.24
C ASN A 61 -9.19 3.24 11.94
N PHE A 62 -8.41 2.28 11.45
CA PHE A 62 -8.83 1.49 10.29
C PHE A 62 -10.05 0.63 10.66
N PRO A 63 -11.04 0.52 9.75
CA PRO A 63 -12.18 -0.35 9.99
C PRO A 63 -11.68 -1.79 10.21
N PRO A 64 -12.28 -2.56 11.15
CA PRO A 64 -11.87 -3.92 11.47
C PRO A 64 -12.37 -4.90 10.38
N VAL A 65 -11.88 -4.73 9.16
CA VAL A 65 -12.24 -5.51 7.99
C VAL A 65 -11.05 -6.30 7.48
N ALA A 66 -11.33 -7.48 6.96
CA ALA A 66 -10.37 -8.29 6.23
C ALA A 66 -11.00 -8.71 4.90
N LEU A 67 -10.19 -8.79 3.86
CA LEU A 67 -10.60 -9.30 2.57
C LEU A 67 -10.36 -10.80 2.53
N ILE A 68 -11.34 -11.56 2.06
CA ILE A 68 -11.14 -12.99 1.82
C ILE A 68 -10.69 -13.17 0.38
N GLN A 69 -9.43 -13.59 0.20
CA GLN A 69 -8.90 -13.91 -1.12
C GLN A 69 -8.34 -15.34 -1.09
N ASN A 70 -8.86 -16.20 -1.97
CA ASN A 70 -8.52 -17.63 -2.01
C ASN A 70 -8.68 -18.30 -0.63
N GLU A 71 -9.79 -18.03 0.07
CA GLU A 71 -10.10 -18.56 1.41
C GLU A 71 -9.17 -18.08 2.54
N VAL A 72 -8.23 -17.17 2.24
CA VAL A 72 -7.30 -16.60 3.22
C VAL A 72 -7.68 -15.15 3.55
N PRO A 73 -7.85 -14.80 4.84
CA PRO A 73 -8.03 -13.41 5.26
C PRO A 73 -6.77 -12.58 4.98
N GLN A 74 -6.94 -11.45 4.31
CA GLN A 74 -5.89 -10.49 4.02
C GLN A 74 -6.24 -9.13 4.62
N HIS A 75 -5.25 -8.49 5.24
CA HIS A 75 -5.40 -7.10 5.71
C HIS A 75 -5.66 -6.18 4.52
N PRO A 76 -6.52 -5.15 4.61
CA PRO A 76 -6.96 -4.39 3.43
C PRO A 76 -5.89 -3.44 2.86
N VAL A 77 -4.85 -3.10 3.61
CA VAL A 77 -3.68 -2.32 3.14
C VAL A 77 -2.43 -3.19 3.18
N ARG A 78 -1.78 -3.39 2.03
CA ARG A 78 -0.71 -4.39 1.86
C ARG A 78 0.41 -3.84 0.99
N VAL A 79 1.63 -4.26 1.28
CA VAL A 79 2.79 -4.05 0.41
C VAL A 79 3.37 -5.39 -0.01
N TYR A 80 3.73 -5.47 -1.29
CA TYR A 80 4.33 -6.64 -1.93
C TYR A 80 5.65 -6.24 -2.57
N GLN A 81 6.53 -7.22 -2.73
CA GLN A 81 7.84 -6.99 -3.32
C GLN A 81 8.31 -8.16 -4.17
N GLY A 82 9.08 -7.84 -5.20
CA GLY A 82 9.90 -8.75 -5.99
C GLY A 82 11.18 -8.06 -6.45
N GLU A 83 11.90 -8.70 -7.36
CA GLU A 83 13.16 -8.18 -7.90
C GLU A 83 12.90 -6.91 -8.74
N GLY A 84 13.33 -5.74 -8.22
CA GLY A 84 13.22 -4.46 -8.92
C GLY A 84 11.80 -3.85 -8.97
N ILE A 85 10.85 -4.41 -8.21
CA ILE A 85 9.47 -3.90 -8.16
C ILE A 85 8.84 -4.04 -6.77
N GLY A 86 8.14 -2.99 -6.35
CA GLY A 86 7.28 -2.97 -5.17
C GLY A 86 5.84 -2.60 -5.55
N VAL A 87 4.86 -3.21 -4.89
CA VAL A 87 3.45 -2.89 -5.08
C VAL A 87 2.78 -2.54 -3.75
N PHE A 88 2.25 -1.34 -3.64
CA PHE A 88 1.41 -0.90 -2.53
C PHE A 88 -0.06 -0.92 -2.97
N THR A 89 -0.91 -1.64 -2.24
CA THR A 89 -2.34 -1.72 -2.55
C THR A 89 -3.19 -1.45 -1.32
N SER A 90 -4.29 -0.72 -1.51
CA SER A 90 -5.32 -0.53 -0.48
C SER A 90 -6.70 -0.78 -1.06
N ASP A 91 -7.48 -1.56 -0.32
CA ASP A 91 -8.92 -1.78 -0.57
C ASP A 91 -9.79 -1.04 0.45
N LEU A 92 -9.20 -0.13 1.23
CA LEU A 92 -9.92 0.77 2.12
C LEU A 92 -10.29 2.07 1.42
N GLN A 93 -11.53 2.51 1.64
CA GLN A 93 -11.93 3.89 1.44
C GLN A 93 -11.61 4.67 2.71
N PHE A 94 -10.62 5.55 2.62
CA PHE A 94 -10.20 6.39 3.72
C PHE A 94 -11.12 7.63 3.84
N PRO A 95 -11.49 8.05 5.06
CA PRO A 95 -12.06 9.37 5.26
C PRO A 95 -11.06 10.46 4.84
N GLY A 96 -11.53 11.56 4.24
CA GLY A 96 -10.64 12.58 3.68
C GLY A 96 -9.66 13.24 4.66
N HIS A 97 -9.89 13.15 5.97
CA HIS A 97 -8.94 13.65 6.98
C HIS A 97 -7.68 12.78 7.13
N THR A 98 -7.71 11.53 6.65
CA THR A 98 -6.57 10.60 6.66
C THR A 98 -5.76 10.61 5.36
N ASP A 99 -6.19 11.32 4.33
CA ASP A 99 -5.57 11.31 2.99
C ASP A 99 -4.10 11.74 3.02
N VAL A 100 -3.78 12.81 3.75
CA VAL A 100 -2.40 13.32 3.87
C VAL A 100 -1.51 12.29 4.56
N GLN A 101 -2.00 11.70 5.65
CA GLN A 101 -1.24 10.68 6.40
C GLN A 101 -1.01 9.41 5.57
N PHE A 102 -2.02 9.00 4.79
CA PHE A 102 -1.89 7.87 3.89
C PHE A 102 -0.90 8.15 2.75
N ALA A 103 -0.92 9.36 2.19
CA ALA A 103 0.05 9.79 1.18
C ALA A 103 1.48 9.78 1.75
N GLU A 104 1.71 10.29 2.96
CA GLU A 104 3.01 10.21 3.63
C GLU A 104 3.45 8.75 3.84
N THR A 105 2.54 7.86 4.22
CA THR A 105 2.83 6.42 4.36
C THR A 105 3.36 5.80 3.05
N VAL A 106 2.76 6.17 1.92
CA VAL A 106 3.20 5.71 0.59
C VAL A 106 4.56 6.30 0.23
N LEU A 107 4.80 7.58 0.55
CA LEU A 107 6.06 8.26 0.28
C LEU A 107 7.20 7.74 1.16
N ASP A 108 6.92 7.42 2.42
CA ASP A 108 7.89 6.84 3.35
C ASP A 108 8.27 5.43 2.88
N TRP A 109 7.29 4.58 2.56
CA TRP A 109 7.55 3.28 1.93
C TRP A 109 8.36 3.40 0.63
N PHE A 110 8.04 4.39 -0.21
CA PHE A 110 8.77 4.64 -1.45
C PHE A 110 10.25 5.01 -1.21
N LYS A 111 10.51 5.91 -0.26
CA LYS A 111 11.87 6.39 0.07
C LYS A 111 12.69 5.32 0.78
N GLU A 112 12.13 4.70 1.82
CA GLU A 112 12.79 3.65 2.59
C GLU A 112 13.08 2.42 1.74
N GLY A 113 12.16 2.11 0.80
CA GLY A 113 12.35 1.06 -0.18
C GLY A 113 13.37 1.40 -1.29
N GLY A 114 13.98 2.59 -1.33
CA GLY A 114 15.01 2.90 -2.33
C GLY A 114 14.54 2.82 -3.79
N PHE A 115 13.23 2.99 -4.05
CA PHE A 115 12.68 2.98 -5.39
C PHE A 115 13.07 4.25 -6.16
N ASP A 116 13.20 4.15 -7.49
CA ASP A 116 13.59 5.26 -8.36
C ASP A 116 12.38 5.97 -9.01
N ARG A 117 11.26 5.27 -9.12
CA ARG A 117 10.05 5.73 -9.81
C ARG A 117 8.80 5.24 -9.08
N LEU A 118 7.82 6.12 -8.97
CA LEU A 118 6.52 5.84 -8.40
C LEU A 118 5.43 6.00 -9.47
N PHE A 119 4.66 4.94 -9.70
CA PHE A 119 3.46 4.98 -10.54
C PHE A 119 2.22 4.78 -9.68
N VAL A 120 1.22 5.64 -9.85
CA VAL A 120 -0.09 5.48 -9.21
C VAL A 120 -1.10 5.17 -10.30
N ILE A 121 -1.77 4.02 -10.18
CA ILE A 121 -2.80 3.56 -11.12
C ILE A 121 -4.16 3.86 -10.51
N ASP A 122 -4.98 4.63 -11.25
CA ASP A 122 -6.37 4.88 -10.89
C ASP A 122 -7.27 4.96 -12.14
N GLY A 123 -8.57 4.81 -11.94
CA GLY A 123 -9.59 4.93 -12.97
C GLY A 123 -10.27 6.29 -12.95
N ILE A 124 -10.60 6.82 -14.13
CA ILE A 124 -11.42 8.02 -14.26
C ILE A 124 -12.79 7.63 -14.79
N VAL A 125 -13.85 8.07 -14.10
CA VAL A 125 -15.21 7.91 -14.60
C VAL A 125 -15.45 8.97 -15.67
N THR A 126 -15.67 8.51 -16.89
CA THR A 126 -16.10 9.36 -18.01
C THR A 126 -17.60 9.13 -18.23
N GLY A 127 -18.43 10.09 -17.83
CA GLY A 127 -19.87 10.14 -18.11
C GLY A 127 -20.20 11.27 -19.07
#